data_AF-A0A8C4Z3M1-F1
#
_entry.id   AF-A0A8C4Z3M1-F1
#
_cell.length_a   1.000
_cell.length_b   1.000
_cell.length_c   1.000
_cell.angle_alpha   90.00
_cell.angle_beta   90.00
_cell.angle_gamma   90.00
#
_symmetry.space_group_name_H-M   'P 1'
#
loop_
_entity.id
_entity.type
_entity.pdbx_description
1 polymer ?
#
loop_
_entity_poly.entity_id
_entity_poly.type
_entity_poly.pdbx_seq_one_letter_code
_entity_poly.pdbx_strand_id
1 'polypeptide(L)'
;MTDPTLDYFINLGQIQEDDASHIQWSHATNSKHKVVAALNGPCHMIEADILMRGNEPKEPIMAHPPMRDSDITLQEWLEKVKKQNNKGIKLDFKSLEAVVPSLALLEKVSGDWGAPMWLNADILPGPQGTTTPLEAQAFLDAVGSGASPVVLSLGWTTGWSAETDNPGYSWAMVRQMEEVCRGLRHPVTFPVRAALLHNSSPFGYFVLKQPSRLHHLCIVLMPRDWLI
;
A
#
# COMPACT_ATOMS: atom_id res chain seq x y z
N MET A 1 -15.69 -15.18 -0.89
CA MET A 1 -15.35 -14.55 0.40
C MET A 1 -15.20 -13.07 0.11
N THR A 2 -15.69 -12.23 1.01
CA THR A 2 -15.74 -10.77 0.92
C THR A 2 -14.39 -10.16 1.32
N ASP A 3 -14.08 -8.96 0.84
CA ASP A 3 -12.83 -8.25 1.16
C ASP A 3 -12.87 -7.80 2.64
N PRO A 4 -11.93 -8.21 3.51
CA PRO A 4 -11.97 -7.89 4.94
C PRO A 4 -11.90 -6.39 5.22
N THR A 5 -11.34 -5.60 4.30
CA THR A 5 -11.30 -4.13 4.40
C THR A 5 -12.68 -3.54 4.16
N LEU A 6 -13.38 -4.00 3.12
CA LEU A 6 -14.73 -3.52 2.80
C LEU A 6 -15.72 -3.96 3.87
N ASP A 7 -15.65 -5.22 4.31
CA ASP A 7 -16.45 -5.74 5.42
C ASP A 7 -16.30 -4.88 6.68
N TYR A 8 -15.07 -4.48 7.03
CA TYR A 8 -14.84 -3.62 8.18
C TYR A 8 -15.60 -2.28 8.07
N PHE A 9 -15.50 -1.61 6.92
CA PHE A 9 -16.15 -0.31 6.74
C PHE A 9 -17.66 -0.40 6.56
N ILE A 10 -18.18 -1.49 5.96
CA ILE A 10 -19.61 -1.80 5.91
C ILE A 10 -20.15 -2.01 7.33
N ASN A 11 -19.45 -2.79 8.17
CA ASN A 11 -19.85 -3.05 9.55
C ASN A 11 -19.83 -1.80 10.44
N LEU A 12 -18.98 -0.81 10.12
CA LEU A 12 -19.01 0.51 10.75
C LEU A 12 -20.08 1.45 10.17
N GLY A 13 -20.79 1.05 9.11
CA GLY A 13 -21.77 1.89 8.40
C GLY A 13 -21.15 3.06 7.63
N GLN A 14 -19.84 3.02 7.37
CA GLN A 14 -19.11 4.08 6.67
C GLN A 14 -19.27 3.99 5.15
N ILE A 15 -19.47 2.77 4.62
CA ILE A 15 -19.86 2.52 3.23
C ILE A 15 -21.09 1.61 3.20
N GLN A 16 -21.82 1.61 2.09
CA GLN A 16 -23.10 0.88 1.96
C GLN A 16 -23.02 -0.37 1.08
N GLU A 17 -22.04 -0.41 0.18
CA GLU A 17 -21.90 -1.43 -0.84
C GLU A 17 -20.50 -2.05 -0.78
N ASP A 18 -20.40 -3.31 -1.21
CA ASP A 18 -19.13 -4.04 -1.40
C ASP A 18 -18.44 -3.55 -2.70
N ASP A 19 -18.14 -2.26 -2.74
CA ASP A 19 -17.43 -1.60 -3.84
C ASP A 19 -16.30 -0.72 -3.27
N ALA A 20 -15.06 -1.09 -3.63
CA ALA A 20 -13.86 -0.37 -3.24
C ALA A 20 -13.81 1.08 -3.74
N SER A 21 -14.62 1.45 -4.75
CA SER A 21 -14.74 2.83 -5.22
C SER A 21 -15.29 3.79 -4.15
N HIS A 22 -15.98 3.28 -3.13
CA HIS A 22 -16.48 4.05 -1.99
C HIS A 22 -15.42 4.31 -0.91
N ILE A 23 -14.25 3.68 -0.98
CA ILE A 23 -13.17 3.92 -0.02
C ILE A 23 -12.50 5.26 -0.33
N GLN A 24 -12.60 6.19 0.62
CA GLN A 24 -11.89 7.47 0.57
C GLN A 24 -10.52 7.33 1.22
N TRP A 25 -9.51 7.89 0.56
CA TRP A 25 -8.11 7.75 0.98
C TRP A 25 -7.50 9.10 1.35
N SER A 26 -6.74 9.13 2.44
CA SER A 26 -5.75 10.19 2.69
C SER A 26 -4.40 9.74 2.15
N HIS A 27 -3.87 10.45 1.16
CA HIS A 27 -2.62 10.11 0.46
C HIS A 27 -1.40 10.82 1.05
N ALA A 28 -0.26 10.12 1.05
CA ALA A 28 1.05 10.62 1.42
C ALA A 28 0.97 11.37 2.75
N THR A 29 0.35 10.73 3.75
CA THR A 29 0.02 11.31 5.06
C THR A 29 1.25 11.34 5.97
N ASN A 30 2.30 11.99 5.46
CA ASN A 30 3.68 11.87 5.92
C ASN A 30 4.11 12.96 6.91
N SER A 31 3.17 13.64 7.56
CA SER A 31 3.50 14.70 8.52
C SER A 31 2.51 14.78 9.67
N LYS A 32 2.94 15.42 10.78
CA LYS A 32 2.06 15.68 11.94
C LYS A 32 0.78 16.40 11.56
N HIS A 33 0.88 17.38 10.68
CA HIS A 33 -0.28 18.12 10.19
C HIS A 33 -1.22 17.22 9.37
N LYS A 34 -0.67 16.46 8.41
CA LYS A 34 -1.50 15.61 7.53
C LYS A 34 -2.20 14.50 8.31
N VAL A 35 -1.54 13.85 9.27
CA VAL A 35 -2.20 12.80 10.07
C VAL A 35 -3.34 13.36 10.91
N VAL A 36 -3.21 14.57 11.48
CA VAL A 36 -4.31 15.23 12.19
C VAL A 36 -5.47 15.55 11.24
N ALA A 37 -5.17 16.06 10.04
CA ALA A 37 -6.19 16.35 9.04
C ALA A 37 -6.93 15.07 8.58
N ALA A 38 -6.19 13.97 8.34
CA ALA A 38 -6.75 12.70 7.93
C ALA A 38 -7.68 12.10 9.00
N LEU A 39 -7.26 12.13 10.27
CA LEU A 39 -8.04 11.59 11.38
C LEU A 39 -9.34 12.36 11.61
N ASN A 40 -9.34 13.69 11.38
CA ASN A 40 -10.54 14.53 11.48
C ASN A 40 -11.37 14.57 10.19
N GLY A 41 -10.85 14.00 9.10
CA GLY A 41 -11.46 14.02 7.77
C GLY A 41 -12.35 12.81 7.48
N PRO A 42 -13.01 12.82 6.30
CA PRO A 42 -13.94 11.78 5.89
C PRO A 42 -13.25 10.51 5.35
N CYS A 43 -11.92 10.49 5.25
CA CYS A 43 -11.20 9.33 4.70
C CYS A 43 -11.44 8.06 5.53
N HIS A 44 -11.47 6.90 4.87
CA HIS A 44 -11.58 5.59 5.52
C HIS A 44 -10.19 4.97 5.72
N MET A 45 -9.34 5.08 4.70
CA MET A 45 -7.98 4.57 4.70
C MET A 45 -6.96 5.72 4.73
N ILE A 46 -5.94 5.59 5.56
CA ILE A 46 -4.80 6.52 5.61
C ILE A 46 -3.57 5.81 5.06
N GLU A 47 -3.08 6.32 3.94
CA GLU A 47 -1.83 5.88 3.32
C GLU A 47 -0.69 6.82 3.76
N ALA A 48 0.46 6.22 4.08
CA ALA A 48 1.69 6.94 4.40
C ALA A 48 2.92 6.14 3.97
N ASP A 49 3.92 6.88 3.51
CA ASP A 49 5.18 6.37 3.00
C ASP A 49 6.19 6.20 4.14
N ILE A 50 6.92 5.08 4.14
CA ILE A 50 7.91 4.76 5.16
C ILE A 50 9.30 4.69 4.54
N LEU A 51 10.25 5.40 5.16
CA LEU A 51 11.66 5.24 4.91
C LEU A 51 12.48 5.24 6.21
N MET A 52 13.70 4.69 6.13
CA MET A 52 14.66 4.76 7.22
C MET A 52 15.33 6.15 7.23
N ARG A 53 15.32 6.84 8.37
CA ARG A 53 15.91 8.18 8.49
C ARG A 53 17.37 8.18 8.04
N GLY A 54 17.73 9.18 7.22
CA GLY A 54 19.09 9.32 6.69
C GLY A 54 20.14 9.63 7.77
N ASN A 55 19.75 10.32 8.83
CA ASN A 55 20.61 10.80 9.92
C ASN A 55 20.19 10.18 11.26
N GLU A 56 21.00 10.39 12.31
CA GLU A 56 20.65 9.98 13.66
C GLU A 56 19.47 10.80 14.22
N PRO A 57 18.54 10.19 14.99
CA PRO A 57 18.49 8.75 15.27
C PRO A 57 18.03 7.92 14.06
N LYS A 58 18.67 6.77 13.82
CA LYS A 58 18.28 5.82 12.77
C LYS A 58 16.96 5.12 13.10
N GLU A 59 15.85 5.67 12.61
CA GLU A 59 14.50 5.16 12.86
C GLU A 59 13.58 5.26 11.62
N PRO A 60 12.50 4.44 11.54
CA PRO A 60 11.48 4.59 10.51
C PRO A 60 10.69 5.89 10.70
N ILE A 61 10.55 6.64 9.61
CA ILE A 61 9.83 7.91 9.56
C ILE A 61 8.82 7.92 8.42
N MET A 62 7.80 8.77 8.55
CA MET A 62 6.83 8.92 7.47
C MET A 62 7.36 9.91 6.44
N ALA A 63 7.88 9.44 5.32
CA ALA A 63 8.43 10.28 4.26
C ALA A 63 8.51 9.53 2.92
N HIS A 64 8.45 10.32 1.83
CA HIS A 64 8.63 9.86 0.46
C HIS A 64 9.82 10.60 -0.18
N PRO A 65 10.72 9.92 -0.89
CA PRO A 65 11.78 10.58 -1.66
C PRO A 65 11.25 11.69 -2.60
N PRO A 66 11.97 12.82 -2.78
CA PRO A 66 13.33 13.08 -2.34
C PRO A 66 13.45 13.52 -0.87
N MET A 67 12.34 13.68 -0.16
CA MET A 67 12.38 14.00 1.27
C MET A 67 12.88 12.76 2.04
N ARG A 68 13.99 12.91 2.76
CA ARG A 68 14.63 11.83 3.54
C ARG A 68 14.51 12.06 5.05
N ASP A 69 13.69 13.03 5.43
CA ASP A 69 13.40 13.38 6.81
C ASP A 69 11.94 13.79 6.97
N SER A 70 11.41 13.71 8.20
CA SER A 70 10.03 14.03 8.53
C SER A 70 9.88 14.57 9.95
N ASP A 71 8.82 15.37 10.16
CA ASP A 71 8.43 15.85 11.48
C ASP A 71 7.71 14.79 12.33
N ILE A 72 7.43 13.62 11.75
CA ILE A 72 6.75 12.50 12.42
C ILE A 72 7.48 11.17 12.18
N THR A 73 7.71 10.43 13.25
CA THR A 73 8.21 9.04 13.17
C THR A 73 7.08 8.07 12.89
N LEU A 74 7.39 6.87 12.41
CA LEU A 74 6.38 5.81 12.26
C LEU A 74 5.70 5.51 13.60
N GLN A 75 6.47 5.46 14.69
CA GLN A 75 5.93 5.19 16.02
C GLN A 75 4.90 6.25 16.43
N GLU A 76 5.26 7.54 16.35
CA GLU A 76 4.35 8.64 16.67
C GLU A 76 3.09 8.62 15.81
N TRP A 77 3.22 8.26 14.53
CA TRP A 77 2.10 8.15 13.60
C TRP A 77 1.16 7.00 13.98
N LEU A 78 1.69 5.79 14.25
CA LEU A 78 0.90 4.63 14.65
C LEU A 78 0.13 4.89 15.95
N GLU A 79 0.78 5.52 16.93
CA GLU A 79 0.15 5.90 18.20
C GLU A 79 -0.99 6.92 18.02
N LYS A 80 -0.92 7.81 17.02
CA LYS A 80 -2.00 8.74 16.70
C LYS A 80 -3.16 8.05 16.01
N VAL A 81 -2.88 7.21 15.00
CA VAL A 81 -3.94 6.54 14.22
C VAL A 81 -4.68 5.50 15.07
N LYS A 82 -3.97 4.73 15.91
CA LYS A 82 -4.56 3.73 16.81
C LYS A 82 -5.70 4.28 17.67
N LYS A 83 -5.62 5.56 18.06
CA LYS A 83 -6.60 6.21 18.95
C LYS A 83 -8.00 6.37 18.35
N GLN A 84 -8.14 6.38 17.02
CA GLN A 84 -9.44 6.63 16.38
C GLN A 84 -10.25 5.36 16.14
N ASN A 85 -9.60 4.18 16.08
CA ASN A 85 -10.18 2.84 15.88
C ASN A 85 -11.31 2.75 14.83
N ASN A 86 -11.28 3.61 13.80
CA ASN A 86 -12.28 3.70 12.74
C ASN A 86 -11.65 4.03 11.38
N LYS A 87 -10.31 3.99 11.28
CA LYS A 87 -9.52 4.21 10.08
C LYS A 87 -8.67 2.97 9.83
N GLY A 88 -8.64 2.50 8.59
CA GLY A 88 -7.63 1.53 8.16
C GLY A 88 -6.36 2.24 7.70
N ILE A 89 -5.26 1.50 7.57
CA ILE A 89 -3.96 2.05 7.18
C ILE A 89 -3.33 1.30 6.02
N LYS A 90 -2.57 2.02 5.21
CA LYS A 90 -1.69 1.47 4.19
C LYS A 90 -0.29 2.04 4.38
N LEU A 91 0.66 1.17 4.69
CA LEU A 91 2.05 1.53 4.96
C LEU A 91 2.90 1.24 3.74
N ASP A 92 3.33 2.28 3.03
CA ASP A 92 4.05 2.20 1.77
C ASP A 92 5.56 2.27 1.96
N PHE A 93 6.21 1.11 1.95
CA PHE A 93 7.65 1.01 2.14
C PHE A 93 8.42 1.52 0.93
N LYS A 94 9.26 2.54 1.15
CA LYS A 94 10.18 3.11 0.15
C LYS A 94 11.62 2.66 0.33
N SER A 95 11.92 1.93 1.41
CA SER A 95 13.26 1.39 1.67
C SER A 95 13.20 0.06 2.43
N LEU A 96 13.96 -0.93 1.98
CA LEU A 96 14.06 -2.24 2.65
C LEU A 96 14.59 -2.13 4.08
N GLU A 97 15.52 -1.21 4.33
CA GLU A 97 16.09 -0.96 5.66
C GLU A 97 15.03 -0.60 6.71
N ALA A 98 13.89 -0.04 6.30
CA ALA A 98 12.81 0.33 7.20
C ALA A 98 11.87 -0.83 7.53
N VAL A 99 11.87 -1.92 6.75
CA VAL A 99 10.85 -2.98 6.85
C VAL A 99 10.89 -3.66 8.21
N VAL A 100 12.02 -4.27 8.57
CA VAL A 100 12.15 -5.00 9.84
C VAL A 100 11.94 -4.09 11.07
N PRO A 101 12.55 -2.89 11.16
CA PRO A 101 12.27 -1.98 12.28
C PRO A 101 10.80 -1.54 12.36
N SER A 102 10.14 -1.35 11.22
CA SER A 102 8.72 -0.98 11.19
C SER A 102 7.81 -2.11 11.63
N LEU A 103 8.08 -3.34 11.21
CA LEU A 103 7.34 -4.52 11.65
C LEU A 103 7.48 -4.73 13.17
N ALA A 104 8.69 -4.52 13.72
CA ALA A 104 8.90 -4.57 15.17
C ALA A 104 8.11 -3.49 15.94
N LEU A 105 7.90 -2.31 15.34
CA LEU A 105 7.03 -1.27 15.91
C LEU A 105 5.55 -1.67 15.79
N LEU A 106 5.16 -2.24 14.65
CA LEU A 106 3.80 -2.74 14.42
C LEU A 106 3.43 -3.83 15.42
N GLU A 107 4.29 -4.81 15.65
CA GLU A 107 4.05 -5.86 16.65
C GLU A 107 3.72 -5.29 18.02
N LYS A 108 4.45 -4.27 18.47
CA LYS A 108 4.23 -3.59 19.76
C LYS A 108 2.87 -2.90 19.85
N VAL A 109 2.31 -2.43 18.73
CA VAL A 109 0.99 -1.77 18.70
C VAL A 109 -0.14 -2.70 18.26
N SER A 110 0.19 -3.84 17.64
CA SER A 110 -0.72 -4.73 16.91
C SER A 110 -1.69 -5.52 17.77
N GLY A 111 -1.36 -5.76 19.05
CA GLY A 111 -2.19 -6.57 19.96
C GLY A 111 -3.66 -6.12 20.07
N ASP A 112 -3.95 -4.85 19.73
CA ASP A 112 -5.31 -4.30 19.69
C ASP A 112 -5.66 -3.63 18.34
N TRP A 113 -4.90 -3.88 17.26
CA TRP A 113 -5.13 -3.23 15.97
C TRP A 113 -6.29 -3.90 15.23
N GLY A 114 -7.52 -3.50 15.58
CA GLY A 114 -8.76 -4.08 15.05
C GLY A 114 -9.21 -3.53 13.69
N ALA A 115 -8.44 -2.64 13.07
CA ALA A 115 -8.76 -2.00 11.80
C ALA A 115 -7.91 -2.56 10.63
N PRO A 116 -8.35 -2.42 9.36
CA PRO A 116 -7.61 -2.92 8.21
C PRO A 116 -6.17 -2.38 8.15
N MET A 117 -5.21 -3.28 7.91
CA MET A 117 -3.79 -2.94 7.79
C MET A 117 -3.22 -3.51 6.50
N TRP A 118 -2.69 -2.63 5.67
CA TRP A 118 -2.10 -2.97 4.39
C TRP A 118 -0.60 -2.64 4.42
N LEU A 119 0.24 -3.58 3.98
CA LEU A 119 1.67 -3.37 3.78
C LEU A 119 1.94 -3.28 2.28
N ASN A 120 2.43 -2.13 1.83
CA ASN A 120 2.67 -1.84 0.43
C ASN A 120 4.16 -1.77 0.11
N ALA A 121 4.52 -2.29 -1.06
CA ALA A 121 5.85 -2.15 -1.62
C ALA A 121 5.81 -2.28 -3.14
N ASP A 122 6.55 -1.41 -3.83
CA ASP A 122 6.85 -1.60 -5.25
C ASP A 122 8.03 -2.57 -5.38
N ILE A 123 7.74 -3.82 -5.72
CA ILE A 123 8.71 -4.93 -5.69
C ILE A 123 9.14 -5.41 -7.08
N LEU A 124 8.52 -4.89 -8.14
CA LEU A 124 8.85 -5.23 -9.51
C LEU A 124 8.98 -3.96 -10.38
N PRO A 125 9.78 -3.98 -11.46
CA PRO A 125 9.84 -2.88 -12.40
C PRO A 125 8.57 -2.84 -13.26
N GLY A 126 7.96 -1.67 -13.34
CA GLY A 126 6.75 -1.43 -14.14
C GLY A 126 6.99 -0.47 -15.30
N PRO A 127 5.92 -0.09 -16.00
CA PRO A 127 6.04 0.78 -17.16
C PRO A 127 6.62 2.14 -16.78
N GLN A 128 7.70 2.51 -17.47
CA GLN A 128 8.44 3.76 -17.27
C GLN A 128 8.94 4.00 -15.82
N GLY A 129 8.97 2.97 -14.98
CA GLY A 129 9.54 3.08 -13.64
C GLY A 129 11.03 3.38 -13.72
N THR A 130 11.47 4.48 -13.10
CA THR A 130 12.89 4.87 -13.02
C THR A 130 13.50 4.59 -11.65
N THR A 131 12.66 4.35 -10.64
CA THR A 131 13.10 3.97 -9.30
C THR A 131 13.42 2.47 -9.26
N THR A 132 14.44 2.13 -8.49
CA THR A 132 14.78 0.73 -8.20
C THR A 132 13.68 0.14 -7.31
N PRO A 133 13.01 -0.95 -7.73
CA PRO A 133 12.07 -1.66 -6.87
C PRO A 133 12.74 -2.21 -5.61
N LEU A 134 11.96 -2.41 -4.56
CA LEU A 134 12.41 -3.19 -3.41
C LEU A 134 12.62 -4.65 -3.84
N GLU A 135 13.64 -5.30 -3.29
CA GLU A 135 13.86 -6.72 -3.57
C GLU A 135 12.71 -7.54 -3.00
N ALA A 136 12.01 -8.27 -3.89
CA ALA A 136 10.74 -8.91 -3.60
C ALA A 136 10.87 -9.97 -2.51
N GLN A 137 11.87 -10.84 -2.58
CA GLN A 137 12.01 -11.94 -1.63
C GLN A 137 12.36 -11.41 -0.23
N ALA A 138 13.29 -10.46 -0.12
CA ALA A 138 13.67 -9.83 1.14
C ALA A 138 12.48 -9.11 1.80
N PHE A 139 11.63 -8.42 1.02
CA PHE A 139 10.43 -7.80 1.56
C PHE A 139 9.45 -8.87 2.10
N LEU A 140 9.16 -9.90 1.31
CA LEU A 140 8.21 -10.96 1.68
C LEU A 140 8.71 -11.81 2.86
N ASP A 141 10.00 -12.14 2.90
CA ASP A 141 10.63 -12.86 4.00
C ASP A 141 10.59 -12.06 5.30
N ALA A 142 10.81 -10.74 5.22
CA ALA A 142 10.73 -9.86 6.37
C ALA A 142 9.31 -9.76 6.93
N VAL A 143 8.29 -9.66 6.07
CA VAL A 143 6.87 -9.69 6.51
C VAL A 143 6.52 -11.05 7.12
N GLY A 144 7.05 -12.14 6.56
CA GLY A 144 6.82 -13.50 7.04
C GLY A 144 5.35 -13.91 7.00
N SER A 145 5.03 -15.10 7.54
CA SER A 145 3.64 -15.60 7.60
C SER A 145 2.96 -15.38 8.96
N GLY A 146 3.63 -14.75 9.92
CA GLY A 146 3.22 -14.69 11.33
C GLY A 146 2.74 -13.33 11.82
N ALA A 147 2.77 -12.29 10.98
CA ALA A 147 2.24 -10.98 11.34
C ALA A 147 0.71 -11.04 11.57
N SER A 148 0.19 -10.06 12.32
CA SER A 148 -1.26 -9.77 12.40
C SER A 148 -1.92 -9.84 11.01
N PRO A 149 -3.23 -10.12 10.90
CA PRO A 149 -3.89 -10.21 9.60
C PRO A 149 -3.68 -8.93 8.79
N VAL A 150 -2.77 -8.99 7.81
CA VAL A 150 -2.40 -7.89 6.92
C VAL A 150 -2.76 -8.25 5.49
N VAL A 151 -3.07 -7.22 4.71
CA VAL A 151 -3.18 -7.33 3.25
C VAL A 151 -1.85 -6.88 2.64
N LEU A 152 -1.28 -7.69 1.76
CA LEU A 152 -0.11 -7.29 0.97
C LEU A 152 -0.57 -6.51 -0.25
N SER A 153 -0.10 -5.28 -0.39
CA SER A 153 -0.37 -4.42 -1.55
C SER A 153 0.90 -4.33 -2.40
N LEU A 154 1.08 -5.24 -3.36
CA LEU A 154 2.34 -5.42 -4.08
C LEU A 154 2.31 -4.69 -5.43
N GLY A 155 3.18 -3.71 -5.60
CA GLY A 155 3.18 -2.81 -6.74
C GLY A 155 4.33 -3.03 -7.70
N TRP A 156 4.28 -2.25 -8.77
CA TRP A 156 5.41 -2.04 -9.66
C TRP A 156 5.87 -0.60 -9.56
N THR A 157 7.18 -0.35 -9.70
CA THR A 157 7.66 1.02 -9.91
C THR A 157 7.11 1.53 -11.24
N THR A 158 6.50 2.71 -11.24
CA THR A 158 5.84 3.26 -12.43
C THR A 158 6.22 4.70 -12.67
N GLY A 159 6.33 5.07 -13.94
CA GLY A 159 6.47 6.45 -14.38
C GLY A 159 5.34 6.86 -15.31
N TRP A 160 5.06 8.16 -15.33
CA TRP A 160 4.16 8.76 -16.28
C TRP A 160 4.67 10.14 -16.66
N SER A 161 4.62 10.48 -17.94
CA SER A 161 4.93 11.83 -18.42
C SER A 161 4.03 12.18 -19.61
N ALA A 162 3.52 13.40 -19.65
CA ALA A 162 2.74 13.91 -20.77
C ALA A 162 3.51 13.90 -22.11
N GLU A 163 4.84 13.80 -22.05
CA GLU A 163 5.76 13.86 -23.19
C GLU A 163 6.08 12.48 -23.79
N THR A 164 5.50 11.41 -23.24
CA THR A 164 5.80 10.02 -23.61
C THR A 164 4.54 9.27 -24.02
N ASP A 165 4.70 8.16 -24.74
CA ASP A 165 3.58 7.30 -25.15
C ASP A 165 2.93 6.55 -23.98
N ASN A 166 3.53 6.60 -22.78
CA ASN A 166 3.03 5.96 -21.56
C ASN A 166 2.56 4.52 -21.77
N PRO A 167 3.46 3.58 -22.12
CA PRO A 167 3.10 2.19 -22.29
C PRO A 167 2.43 1.66 -21.01
N GLY A 168 1.42 0.81 -21.18
CA GLY A 168 0.77 0.16 -20.05
C GLY A 168 1.53 -1.06 -19.55
N TYR A 169 0.93 -1.75 -18.58
CA TYR A 169 1.47 -2.99 -18.03
C TYR A 169 1.48 -4.09 -19.10
N SER A 170 2.66 -4.66 -19.33
CA SER A 170 2.86 -5.77 -20.27
C SER A 170 2.48 -7.11 -19.65
N TRP A 171 2.26 -8.12 -20.49
CA TRP A 171 2.05 -9.50 -20.06
C TRP A 171 3.19 -10.07 -19.22
N ALA A 172 4.43 -9.73 -19.59
CA ALA A 172 5.61 -10.19 -18.85
C ALA A 172 5.60 -9.64 -17.42
N MET A 173 5.26 -8.35 -17.25
CA MET A 173 5.15 -7.71 -15.93
C MET A 173 4.08 -8.37 -15.06
N VAL A 174 2.91 -8.69 -15.62
CA VAL A 174 1.83 -9.33 -14.86
C VAL A 174 2.19 -10.77 -14.46
N ARG A 175 2.81 -11.54 -15.36
CA ARG A 175 3.25 -12.92 -15.05
C ARG A 175 4.34 -12.97 -13.99
N GLN A 176 5.25 -12.00 -13.99
CA GLN A 176 6.26 -11.88 -12.94
C GLN A 176 5.61 -11.63 -11.57
N MET A 177 4.62 -10.75 -11.49
CA MET A 177 3.89 -10.52 -10.23
C MET A 177 3.10 -11.76 -9.79
N GLU A 178 2.43 -12.45 -10.72
CA GLU A 178 1.75 -13.72 -10.44
C GLU A 178 2.71 -14.77 -9.87
N GLU A 179 3.92 -14.87 -10.42
CA GLU A 179 4.95 -15.80 -9.95
C GLU A 179 5.42 -15.46 -8.54
N VAL A 180 5.68 -14.18 -8.24
CA VAL A 180 6.03 -13.73 -6.88
C VAL A 180 4.91 -14.02 -5.88
N CYS A 181 3.65 -13.82 -6.29
CA CYS A 181 2.51 -14.04 -5.40
C CYS A 181 2.17 -15.52 -5.19
N ARG A 182 2.77 -16.41 -5.99
CA ARG A 182 2.47 -17.84 -5.94
C ARG A 182 2.89 -18.42 -4.59
N GLY A 183 1.92 -18.84 -3.80
CA GLY A 183 2.15 -19.47 -2.48
C GLY A 183 2.12 -18.51 -1.30
N LEU A 184 1.85 -17.22 -1.52
CA LEU A 184 1.54 -16.29 -0.43
C LEU A 184 0.23 -16.71 0.27
N ARG A 185 0.24 -16.65 1.61
CA ARG A 185 -0.92 -16.96 2.44
C ARG A 185 -1.74 -15.72 2.79
N HIS A 186 -1.11 -14.55 2.74
CA HIS A 186 -1.76 -13.27 2.94
C HIS A 186 -2.71 -12.95 1.77
N PRO A 187 -3.82 -12.24 2.00
CA PRO A 187 -4.55 -11.58 0.93
C PRO A 187 -3.63 -10.63 0.17
N VAL A 188 -3.74 -10.57 -1.16
CA VAL A 188 -2.88 -9.75 -2.00
C VAL A 188 -3.72 -8.81 -2.87
N THR A 189 -3.41 -7.52 -2.81
CA THR A 189 -3.93 -6.49 -3.70
C THR A 189 -2.82 -5.93 -4.57
N PHE A 190 -3.18 -5.38 -5.72
CA PHE A 190 -2.22 -4.76 -6.62
C PHE A 190 -2.62 -3.30 -6.88
N PRO A 191 -1.83 -2.33 -6.37
CA PRO A 191 -2.00 -0.94 -6.75
C PRO A 191 -1.55 -0.77 -8.20
N VAL A 192 -2.45 -0.25 -9.03
CA VAL A 192 -2.14 0.05 -10.43
C VAL A 192 -2.34 1.54 -10.70
N ARG A 193 -1.44 2.12 -11.48
CA ARG A 193 -1.56 3.50 -11.91
C ARG A 193 -2.67 3.60 -12.96
N ALA A 194 -3.78 4.23 -12.62
CA ALA A 194 -4.95 4.34 -13.49
C ALA A 194 -4.62 4.93 -14.88
N ALA A 195 -3.69 5.89 -14.93
CA ALA A 195 -3.24 6.51 -16.17
C ALA A 195 -2.61 5.52 -17.16
N LEU A 196 -2.08 4.37 -16.72
CA LEU A 196 -1.43 3.38 -17.58
C LEU A 196 -2.39 2.29 -18.07
N LEU A 197 -3.60 2.21 -17.50
CA LEU A 197 -4.53 1.10 -17.79
C LEU A 197 -5.04 1.10 -19.22
N HIS A 198 -5.29 2.26 -19.81
CA HIS A 198 -5.79 2.37 -21.19
C HIS A 198 -4.84 1.76 -22.23
N ASN A 199 -3.53 1.80 -21.96
CA ASN A 199 -2.47 1.23 -22.80
C ASN A 199 -2.01 -0.15 -22.31
N SER A 200 -2.67 -0.71 -21.30
CA SER A 200 -2.30 -2.01 -20.73
C SER A 200 -2.93 -3.15 -21.53
N SER A 201 -2.26 -4.30 -21.52
CA SER A 201 -2.80 -5.50 -22.17
C SER A 201 -4.17 -5.88 -21.57
N PRO A 202 -5.08 -6.52 -22.33
CA PRO A 202 -6.37 -7.01 -21.83
C PRO A 202 -6.27 -7.90 -20.58
N PHE A 203 -5.09 -8.47 -20.27
CA PHE A 203 -4.86 -9.21 -19.03
C PHE A 203 -4.57 -8.34 -17.79
N GLY A 204 -4.24 -7.07 -17.97
CA GLY A 204 -4.40 -6.06 -16.91
C GLY A 204 -5.85 -6.02 -16.40
N TYR A 205 -6.83 -6.39 -17.25
CA TYR A 205 -8.21 -6.63 -16.83
C TYR A 205 -8.49 -8.05 -16.31
N PHE A 206 -7.60 -9.02 -16.50
CA PHE A 206 -7.76 -10.39 -16.00
C PHE A 206 -7.36 -10.51 -14.53
N VAL A 207 -6.45 -9.64 -14.07
CA VAL A 207 -6.24 -9.35 -12.65
C VAL A 207 -7.55 -8.84 -12.00
N LEU A 208 -8.46 -8.20 -12.75
CA LEU A 208 -9.78 -7.77 -12.22
C LEU A 208 -10.81 -8.91 -12.08
N LYS A 209 -10.53 -10.14 -12.56
CA LYS A 209 -11.58 -11.18 -12.73
C LYS A 209 -11.19 -12.61 -12.34
N GLN A 210 -10.23 -12.83 -11.45
CA GLN A 210 -9.95 -14.18 -10.92
C GLN A 210 -10.92 -14.55 -9.79
N PRO A 211 -11.87 -15.50 -9.98
CA PRO A 211 -12.91 -15.72 -8.97
C PRO A 211 -12.57 -16.77 -7.91
N SER A 212 -11.42 -17.49 -7.94
CA SER A 212 -11.38 -18.72 -7.13
C SER A 212 -10.06 -19.41 -6.74
N ARG A 213 -8.83 -18.93 -7.00
CA ARG A 213 -7.63 -19.69 -6.54
C ARG A 213 -6.43 -18.90 -6.01
N LEU A 214 -6.50 -17.58 -5.94
CA LEU A 214 -5.53 -16.75 -5.24
C LEU A 214 -6.31 -15.82 -4.32
N HIS A 215 -5.88 -15.71 -3.07
CA HIS A 215 -6.56 -14.96 -2.02
C HIS A 215 -6.87 -13.52 -2.48
N HIS A 216 -8.16 -13.15 -2.46
CA HIS A 216 -8.76 -11.81 -2.69
C HIS A 216 -7.91 -10.82 -3.48
N LEU A 217 -7.96 -10.97 -4.80
CA LEU A 217 -7.33 -10.07 -5.72
C LEU A 217 -8.16 -8.79 -5.89
N CYS A 218 -7.82 -7.73 -5.15
CA CYS A 218 -8.45 -6.40 -5.30
C CYS A 218 -7.48 -5.44 -5.99
N ILE A 219 -7.95 -4.72 -7.00
CA ILE A 219 -7.21 -3.63 -7.64
C ILE A 219 -7.67 -2.32 -7.00
N VAL A 220 -6.73 -1.60 -6.37
CA VAL A 220 -6.98 -0.23 -5.93
C VAL A 220 -6.48 0.72 -7.02
N LEU A 221 -7.44 1.38 -7.68
CA LEU A 221 -7.16 2.45 -8.63
C LEU A 221 -6.75 3.70 -7.86
N MET A 222 -5.48 4.08 -7.94
CA MET A 222 -5.03 5.35 -7.37
C MET A 222 -5.57 6.51 -8.23
N PRO A 223 -6.24 7.52 -7.64
CA PRO A 223 -6.75 8.69 -8.35
C PRO A 223 -5.69 9.45 -9.16
N ARG A 224 -6.12 10.22 -10.18
CA ARG A 224 -5.23 11.06 -10.98
C ARG A 224 -4.47 12.11 -10.15
N ASP A 225 -4.95 12.50 -8.98
CA ASP A 225 -4.25 13.50 -8.14
C ASP A 225 -3.08 12.89 -7.34
N TRP A 226 -2.86 11.58 -7.45
CA TRP A 226 -1.69 10.85 -6.94
C TRP A 226 -0.55 10.80 -8.00
N LEU A 227 -0.68 11.60 -9.08
CA LEU A 227 0.25 11.64 -10.22
C LEU A 227 1.38 12.68 -10.06
N ILE A 228 1.49 13.36 -8.92
CA ILE A 228 2.52 14.36 -8.62
C ILE A 228 3.20 14.05 -7.29
#